data_AF-A0A3A4PTK5-F1
#
_entry.id   AF-A0A3A4PTK5-F1
#
_cell.length_a   1.000
_cell.length_b   1.000
_cell.length_c   1.000
_cell.angle_alpha   90.00
_cell.angle_beta   90.00
_cell.angle_gamma   90.00
#
_symmetry.space_group_name_H-M   'P 1'
#
loop_
_entity.id
_entity.type
_entity.pdbx_description
1 polymer ?
#
loop_
_entity_poly.entity_id
_entity_poly.type
_entity_poly.pdbx_seq_one_letter_code
_entity_poly.pdbx_strand_id
1 'polypeptide(L)' 'MRIKIFCAPGNHRDDFIAVEEQVNEWLASERPTDVHITSAVNEMGRDSAQGSFMLTLVVQYEPRTGN' A
#
# COMPACT_ATOMS: atom_id res chain seq x y z
N MET A 1 -13.52 -11.54 4.17
CA MET A 1 -12.75 -10.51 3.44
C MET A 1 -12.57 -9.24 4.26
N ARG A 2 -11.32 -8.90 4.59
CA ARG A 2 -10.90 -7.66 5.26
C ARG A 2 -10.15 -6.76 4.28
N ILE A 3 -10.05 -5.47 4.60
CA ILE A 3 -9.34 -4.48 3.79
C ILE A 3 -8.28 -3.79 4.65
N LYS A 4 -7.09 -3.62 4.08
CA LYS A 4 -6.01 -2.78 4.61
C LYS A 4 -5.54 -1.82 3.53
N ILE A 5 -5.20 -0.60 3.92
CA ILE A 5 -4.75 0.43 2.99
C ILE A 5 -3.33 0.84 3.38
N PHE A 6 -2.44 0.90 2.40
CA PHE A 6 -1.10 1.48 2.53
C PHE A 6 -0.99 2.67 1.60
N CYS A 7 -0.39 3.77 2.06
CA CYS A 7 -0.22 4.95 1.23
C CYS A 7 1.12 5.62 1.50
N ALA A 8 1.73 6.15 0.46
CA ALA A 8 2.87 7.05 0.58
C ALA A 8 2.77 8.17 -0.46
N PRO A 9 3.29 9.38 -0.11
CA PRO A 9 3.58 10.37 -1.13
C PRO A 9 4.56 9.75 -2.12
N GLY A 10 4.51 10.25 -3.33
CA GLY A 10 5.21 9.71 -4.46
C GLY A 10 6.04 10.81 -5.05
N ASN A 11 6.96 11.31 -4.24
CA ASN A 11 7.85 12.39 -4.65
C ASN A 11 9.24 11.80 -4.92
N HIS A 12 9.54 10.64 -4.32
CA HIS A 12 10.81 9.95 -4.44
C HIS A 12 10.61 8.44 -4.65
N ARG A 13 11.60 7.81 -5.29
CA ARG A 13 11.65 6.35 -5.44
C ARG A 13 11.61 5.63 -4.08
N ASP A 14 12.17 6.26 -3.07
CA ASP A 14 12.29 5.70 -1.72
C ASP A 14 10.92 5.56 -1.04
N ASP A 15 9.95 6.40 -1.39
CA ASP A 15 8.60 6.31 -0.83
C ASP A 15 7.88 5.02 -1.25
N PHE A 16 8.12 4.56 -2.48
CA PHE A 16 7.59 3.28 -2.97
C PHE A 16 8.18 2.09 -2.23
N ILE A 17 9.49 2.14 -1.94
CA ILE A 17 10.19 1.10 -1.17
C ILE A 17 9.60 1.03 0.24
N ALA A 18 9.35 2.18 0.88
CA ALA A 18 8.73 2.22 2.19
C ALA A 18 7.33 1.59 2.22
N VAL A 19 6.54 1.71 1.15
CA VAL A 19 5.23 1.04 1.04
C VAL A 19 5.39 -0.47 0.87
N GLU A 20 6.32 -0.90 0.03
CA GLU A 20 6.61 -2.32 -0.19
C GLU A 20 7.07 -3.01 1.10
N GLU A 21 7.96 -2.37 1.86
CA GLU A 21 8.43 -2.86 3.17
C GLU A 21 7.27 -2.99 4.16
N GLN A 22 6.41 -1.97 4.29
CA GLN A 22 5.23 -2.03 5.15
C GLN A 22 4.27 -3.15 4.79
N VAL A 23 4.06 -3.41 3.49
CA VAL A 23 3.21 -4.52 3.03
C VAL A 23 3.86 -5.86 3.40
N ASN A 24 5.16 -6.01 3.18
CA ASN A 24 5.89 -7.25 3.48
C ASN A 24 5.91 -7.56 4.99
N GLU A 25 6.18 -6.56 5.82
CA GLU A 25 6.13 -6.69 7.29
C GLU A 25 4.74 -7.11 7.76
N TRP A 26 3.70 -6.48 7.20
CA TRP A 26 2.31 -6.81 7.51
C TRP A 26 1.95 -8.25 7.08
N LEU A 27 2.36 -8.68 5.87
CA LEU A 27 2.14 -10.05 5.40
C LEU A 27 2.82 -11.08 6.30
N ALA A 28 4.04 -10.81 6.76
CA ALA A 28 4.78 -11.69 7.66
C ALA A 28 4.11 -11.83 9.04
N SER A 29 3.50 -10.75 9.51
CA SER A 29 2.80 -10.69 10.80
C SER A 29 1.41 -11.35 10.75
N GLU A 30 0.53 -10.91 9.86
CA GLU A 30 -0.86 -11.39 9.80
C GLU A 30 -1.01 -12.75 9.13
N ARG A 31 -0.07 -13.10 8.24
CA ARG A 31 -0.06 -14.35 7.46
C ARG A 31 -1.44 -14.68 6.86
N PRO A 32 -2.03 -13.76 6.09
CA PRO A 32 -3.33 -13.96 5.47
C PRO A 32 -3.32 -15.18 4.54
N THR A 33 -4.46 -15.86 4.43
CA THR A 33 -4.58 -17.07 3.61
C THR A 33 -4.89 -16.77 2.15
N ASP A 34 -5.46 -15.60 1.88
CA ASP A 34 -5.75 -15.09 0.55
C ASP A 34 -5.49 -13.58 0.51
N VAL A 35 -4.89 -13.08 -0.57
CA VAL A 35 -4.49 -11.68 -0.72
C VAL A 35 -4.71 -11.21 -2.14
N HIS A 36 -5.42 -10.08 -2.27
CA HIS A 36 -5.57 -9.34 -3.51
C HIS A 36 -5.13 -7.89 -3.30
N ILE A 37 -4.20 -7.41 -4.13
CA ILE A 37 -3.63 -6.06 -4.02
C ILE A 37 -4.01 -5.26 -5.25
N THR A 38 -4.62 -4.10 -5.05
CA THR A 38 -4.91 -3.12 -6.10
C THR A 38 -4.17 -1.82 -5.81
N SER A 39 -3.44 -1.30 -6.78
CA SER A 39 -2.75 -0.02 -6.68
C SER A 39 -3.50 1.09 -7.39
N ALA A 40 -3.45 2.29 -6.84
CA ALA A 40 -3.91 3.52 -7.47
C ALA A 40 -2.87 4.62 -7.24
N VAL A 41 -2.53 5.37 -8.29
CA VAL A 41 -1.63 6.51 -8.22
C VAL A 41 -2.45 7.76 -8.50
N ASN A 42 -2.48 8.69 -7.55
CA ASN A 42 -3.24 9.94 -7.66
C ASN A 42 -2.30 11.14 -7.68
N GLU A 43 -2.48 12.06 -8.60
CA GLU A 43 -1.69 13.30 -8.63
C GLU A 43 -2.10 14.22 -7.46
N MET A 44 -1.12 14.66 -6.67
CA MET A 44 -1.30 15.58 -5.56
C MET A 44 -1.12 17.02 -6.03
N GLY A 45 -2.15 17.56 -6.72
CA GLY A 45 -2.27 18.99 -7.04
C GLY A 45 -1.34 19.52 -8.15
N ARG A 46 -1.77 20.62 -8.80
CA ARG A 46 -1.10 21.23 -9.96
C ARG A 46 -0.02 22.28 -9.62
N ASP A 47 0.21 22.58 -8.34
CA ASP A 47 1.04 23.73 -7.92
C ASP A 47 2.40 23.34 -7.31
N SER A 48 2.63 22.05 -7.11
CA SER A 48 3.90 21.54 -6.56
C SER A 48 4.91 21.45 -7.71
N ALA A 49 5.98 22.24 -7.64
CA ALA A 49 7.01 22.37 -8.69
C ALA A 49 7.75 21.07 -9.10
N GLN A 50 7.37 19.91 -8.58
CA GLN A 50 7.75 18.58 -9.02
C GLN A 50 6.51 17.68 -8.88
N GLY A 51 6.09 17.03 -9.95
CA GLY A 51 4.86 16.23 -10.04
C GLY A 51 4.73 15.22 -8.90
N SER A 52 4.04 15.64 -7.85
CA SER A 52 3.86 14.87 -6.63
C SER A 52 2.68 13.94 -6.85
N PHE A 53 2.86 12.64 -6.63
CA PHE A 53 1.76 11.67 -6.67
C PHE A 53 1.56 11.05 -5.30
N MET A 54 0.47 10.31 -5.11
CA MET A 54 0.21 9.50 -3.93
C MET A 54 -0.04 8.09 -4.41
N LEU A 55 0.82 7.16 -4.01
CA LEU A 55 0.53 5.75 -4.19
C LEU A 55 -0.42 5.31 -3.08
N THR A 56 -1.49 4.64 -3.46
CA THR A 56 -2.40 3.95 -2.55
C THR A 56 -2.46 2.49 -2.95
N LEU A 57 -2.18 1.58 -2.02
CA LEU A 57 -2.42 0.15 -2.15
C LEU A 57 -3.61 -0.24 -1.30
N VAL A 58 -4.63 -0.79 -1.95
CA VAL A 58 -5.77 -1.42 -1.28
C VAL A 58 -5.52 -2.93 -1.28
N VAL A 59 -5.33 -3.47 -0.09
CA VAL A 59 -5.11 -4.89 0.12
C VAL A 59 -6.37 -5.51 0.67
N GLN A 60 -7.02 -6.34 -0.12
CA GLN A 60 -8.12 -7.18 0.31
C GLN A 60 -7.56 -8.54 0.70
N TYR A 61 -7.95 -9.08 1.86
CA TYR A 61 -7.37 -10.32 2.34
C TYR A 61 -8.35 -11.14 3.18
N GLU A 62 -8.14 -12.45 3.21
CA GLU A 62 -8.76 -13.32 4.21
C GLU A 62 -7.81 -13.47 5.40
N PRO A 63 -8.24 -13.04 6.61
CA PRO A 63 -7.43 -13.23 7.81
C PRO A 63 -7.28 -14.72 8.06
N ARG A 64 -6.11 -15.13 8.55
CA ARG A 64 -5.95 -16.47 9.07
C ARG A 64 -6.80 -16.62 10.33
N THR A 65 -8.00 -17.19 10.19
CA THR A 65 -8.80 -17.65 11.33
C THR A 65 -8.10 -18.85 11.93
N GLY A 66 -7.47 -18.66 13.09
CA GLY A 66 -6.84 -19.76 13.82
C GLY A 66 -7.87 -20.77 14.32
N ASN A 67 -7.49 -22.05 14.26
CA ASN A 67 -7.98 -23.11 15.14
C ASN A 67 -7.21 -23.06 16.45
#